data_AF-A0A966BIU0-F1
#
_entry.id   AF-A0A966BIU0-F1
#
_cell.length_a   1.000
_cell.length_b   1.000
_cell.length_c   1.000
_cell.angle_alpha   90.00
_cell.angle_beta   90.00
_cell.angle_gamma   90.00
#
_symmetry.space_group_name_H-M   'P 1'
#
loop_
_entity.id
_entity.type
_entity.pdbx_description
1 polymer ?
#
loop_
_entity_poly.entity_id
_entity_poly.type
_entity_poly.pdbx_seq_one_letter_code
_entity_poly.pdbx_strand_id
1 'polypeptide(L)'
;KNLLTSRLNKLVAADILEKIPYQAAPVRYEYTLTEKGRDLSPSLVALMKWGDRWCSDDAPPTVLIHSECGTPLEQTTRCPSCEENIYPSEIRSRPGPGQTKFNNSKAVNNQ
;
A
#
# COMPACT_ATOMS: atom_id res chain seq x y z
N LYS A 1 -19.58 19.29 -4.13
CA LYS A 1 -18.97 18.44 -3.07
C LYS A 1 -17.49 18.26 -3.43
N ASN A 2 -16.54 18.68 -2.59
CA ASN A 2 -15.11 18.70 -2.93
C ASN A 2 -14.50 17.28 -2.88
N LEU A 3 -13.98 16.78 -4.01
CA LEU A 3 -13.41 15.42 -4.14
C LEU A 3 -12.19 15.22 -3.24
N LEU A 4 -11.32 16.22 -3.13
CA LEU A 4 -10.11 16.15 -2.30
C LEU A 4 -10.47 16.01 -0.83
N THR A 5 -11.36 16.86 -0.33
CA THR A 5 -11.83 16.81 1.07
C THR A 5 -12.44 15.44 1.38
N SER A 6 -13.19 14.85 0.45
CA SER A 6 -13.76 13.52 0.60
C SER A 6 -12.68 12.43 0.72
N ARG A 7 -11.63 12.48 -0.10
CA ARG A 7 -10.51 11.51 -0.05
C ARG A 7 -9.69 11.65 1.24
N LEU A 8 -9.35 12.87 1.64
CA LEU A 8 -8.61 13.12 2.88
C LEU A 8 -9.38 12.63 4.10
N ASN A 9 -10.69 12.91 4.18
CA ASN A 9 -11.51 12.41 5.28
C ASN A 9 -11.56 10.87 5.34
N LYS A 10 -11.56 10.18 4.19
CA LYS A 10 -11.50 8.72 4.14
C LYS A 10 -10.15 8.18 4.63
N LEU A 11 -9.04 8.82 4.27
CA LEU A 11 -7.71 8.43 4.73
C LEU A 11 -7.53 8.67 6.23
N VAL A 12 -8.10 9.76 6.77
CA VAL A 12 -8.15 10.00 8.21
C VAL A 12 -9.01 8.96 8.93
N ALA A 13 -10.21 8.68 8.41
CA ALA A 13 -11.08 7.65 8.99
C ALA A 13 -10.45 6.23 8.94
N ALA A 14 -9.56 5.99 7.99
CA ALA A 14 -8.80 4.74 7.87
C ALA A 14 -7.52 4.72 8.71
N ASP A 15 -7.23 5.76 9.48
CA ASP A 15 -6.02 5.91 10.31
C ASP A 15 -4.72 5.89 9.47
N ILE A 16 -4.79 6.33 8.22
CA ILE A 16 -3.64 6.48 7.31
C ILE A 16 -3.03 7.88 7.45
N LEU A 17 -3.89 8.88 7.67
CA LEU A 17 -3.49 10.26 7.89
C LEU A 17 -4.02 10.74 9.24
N GLU A 18 -3.24 11.57 9.90
CA GLU A 18 -3.71 12.39 11.02
C GLU A 18 -3.90 13.83 10.54
N LYS A 19 -4.87 14.54 11.13
CA LYS A 19 -5.20 15.92 10.78
C LYS A 19 -4.78 16.84 11.93
N ILE A 20 -3.69 17.58 11.75
CA ILE A 20 -3.08 18.39 12.80
C ILE A 20 -3.31 19.88 12.52
N PRO A 21 -3.83 20.68 13.47
CA PRO A 21 -3.84 22.12 13.34
C PRO A 21 -2.41 22.67 13.48
N TYR A 22 -1.90 23.35 12.46
CA TYR A 22 -0.54 23.91 12.45
C TYR A 22 -0.50 25.45 12.52
N GLN A 23 -1.64 26.10 12.31
CA GLN A 23 -1.81 27.54 12.44
C GLN A 23 -3.13 27.80 13.15
N ALA A 24 -3.18 28.76 14.09
CA ALA A 24 -4.37 29.05 14.88
C ALA A 24 -5.24 30.20 14.32
N ALA A 25 -4.68 31.11 13.52
CA ALA A 25 -5.42 32.28 13.00
C ALA A 25 -4.99 32.67 11.57
N PRO A 26 -5.81 32.40 10.52
CA PRO A 26 -6.92 31.45 10.51
C PRO A 26 -6.46 30.01 10.81
N VAL A 27 -7.35 29.17 11.33
CA VAL A 27 -7.02 27.76 11.62
C VAL A 27 -6.67 27.05 10.31
N ARG A 28 -5.45 26.51 10.23
CA ARG A 28 -5.01 25.67 9.11
C ARG A 28 -4.64 24.29 9.60
N TYR A 29 -4.92 23.30 8.76
CA TYR A 29 -4.67 21.90 9.04
C TYR A 29 -3.65 21.33 8.07
N GLU A 30 -2.74 20.54 8.60
CA GLU A 30 -1.82 19.70 7.87
C GLU A 30 -2.29 18.25 7.99
N TYR A 31 -1.98 17.44 6.98
CA TYR A 31 -2.26 16.01 6.99
C TYR A 31 -0.94 15.27 6.94
N THR A 32 -0.59 14.60 8.02
CA THR A 32 0.66 13.85 8.15
C THR A 32 0.37 12.35 8.15
N LEU A 33 1.33 11.55 7.68
CA LEU A 33 1.19 10.10 7.68
C LEU A 33 1.34 9.56 9.11
N THR A 34 0.40 8.71 9.51
CA THR A 34 0.55 7.85 10.69
C THR A 34 1.61 6.77 10.42
N GLU A 35 1.97 5.98 11.44
CA GLU A 35 2.81 4.79 11.25
C GLU A 35 2.17 3.83 10.23
N LYS A 36 0.88 3.52 10.42
CA LYS A 36 0.08 2.72 9.48
C LYS A 36 0.09 3.28 8.06
N GLY A 37 0.06 4.60 7.91
CA GLY A 37 0.14 5.25 6.60
C GLY A 37 1.51 5.12 5.95
N ARG A 38 2.61 5.21 6.71
CA ARG A 38 3.98 5.02 6.20
C ARG A 38 4.21 3.59 5.74
N ASP A 39 3.67 2.61 6.46
CA ASP A 39 3.76 1.19 6.13
C ASP A 39 3.05 0.80 4.82
N LEU A 40 2.21 1.67 4.26
CA LEU A 40 1.62 1.48 2.93
C LEU A 40 2.58 1.75 1.77
N SER A 41 3.72 2.41 2.03
CA SER A 41 4.69 2.79 0.99
C SER A 41 5.05 1.65 0.02
N PRO A 42 5.41 0.43 0.48
CA PRO A 42 5.75 -0.67 -0.44
C PRO A 42 4.62 -1.06 -1.41
N SER A 43 3.36 -0.95 -0.97
CA SER A 43 2.20 -1.22 -1.82
C SER A 43 2.01 -0.14 -2.89
N LEU A 44 2.22 1.13 -2.52
CA LEU A 44 2.15 2.25 -3.47
C LEU A 44 3.25 2.15 -4.52
N VAL A 45 4.48 1.79 -4.12
CA VAL A 45 5.61 1.55 -5.04
C VAL A 45 5.27 0.44 -6.04
N ALA A 46 4.65 -0.64 -5.59
CA ALA A 46 4.21 -1.73 -6.48
C ALA A 46 3.17 -1.28 -7.50
N LEU A 47 2.18 -0.50 -7.04
CA LEU A 47 1.15 0.06 -7.91
C LEU A 47 1.73 1.04 -8.93
N MET A 48 2.72 1.86 -8.55
CA MET A 48 3.44 2.75 -9.47
C MET A 48 4.16 1.94 -10.55
N LYS A 49 4.95 0.91 -10.18
CA LYS A 49 5.67 0.05 -11.14
C LYS A 49 4.72 -0.67 -12.09
N TRP A 50 3.54 -1.07 -11.63
CA TRP A 50 2.49 -1.62 -12.48
C TRP A 50 1.94 -0.55 -13.45
N GLY A 51 1.64 0.65 -12.94
CA GLY A 51 1.15 1.77 -13.75
C GLY A 51 2.15 2.22 -14.81
N ASP A 52 3.44 2.29 -14.49
CA ASP A 52 4.50 2.64 -15.45
C ASP A 52 4.54 1.66 -16.63
N ARG A 53 4.24 0.38 -16.40
CA ARG A 53 4.24 -0.67 -17.44
C ARG A 53 3.01 -0.64 -18.32
N TRP A 54 1.85 -0.28 -17.79
CA TRP A 54 0.55 -0.51 -18.45
C TRP A 54 -0.28 0.74 -18.69
N CYS A 55 0.04 1.85 -18.02
CA CYS A 55 -0.70 3.10 -18.07
C CYS A 55 0.14 4.29 -18.54
N SER A 56 1.42 4.06 -18.88
CA SER A 56 2.28 5.05 -19.53
C SER A 56 2.52 4.61 -20.97
N ASP A 57 2.23 5.50 -21.93
CA ASP A 57 2.52 5.26 -23.35
C ASP A 57 3.99 5.54 -23.70
N ASP A 58 4.65 6.40 -22.91
CA ASP A 58 6.05 6.81 -23.04
C ASP A 58 6.89 6.35 -21.83
N ALA A 59 7.87 7.16 -21.41
CA ALA A 59 8.67 6.93 -20.21
C ALA A 59 7.84 7.06 -18.91
N PRO A 60 8.28 6.45 -17.79
CA PRO A 60 7.62 6.61 -16.50
C PRO A 60 7.51 8.10 -16.11
N PRO A 61 6.32 8.60 -15.72
CA PRO A 61 6.15 9.99 -15.30
C PRO A 61 6.84 10.30 -13.97
N THR A 62 7.24 9.28 -13.20
CA THR A 62 7.95 9.42 -11.93
C THR A 62 8.93 8.28 -11.75
N VAL A 63 10.19 8.59 -11.44
CA VAL A 63 11.23 7.60 -11.11
C VAL A 63 11.58 7.73 -9.63
N LEU A 64 11.34 6.67 -8.86
CA LEU A 64 11.75 6.61 -7.46
C LEU A 64 13.25 6.34 -7.38
N ILE A 65 13.96 7.11 -6.58
CA ILE A 65 15.43 7.03 -6.42
C ILE A 65 15.81 6.87 -4.95
N HIS A 66 16.97 6.28 -4.70
CA HIS A 66 17.63 6.39 -3.40
C HIS A 66 18.10 7.82 -3.19
N SER A 67 17.67 8.46 -2.11
CA SER A 67 17.94 9.88 -1.82
C SER A 67 19.43 10.22 -1.78
N GLU A 68 20.26 9.28 -1.33
CA GLU A 68 21.67 9.49 -1.04
C GLU A 68 22.55 9.35 -2.29
N CYS A 69 22.22 8.44 -3.21
CA CYS A 69 23.06 8.16 -4.39
C CYS A 69 22.35 8.37 -5.74
N GLY A 70 21.05 8.68 -5.75
CA GLY A 70 20.27 8.91 -6.96
C GLY A 70 19.97 7.67 -7.79
N THR A 71 20.37 6.48 -7.33
CA THR A 71 20.11 5.23 -8.06
C THR A 71 18.59 4.94 -8.10
N PRO A 72 18.01 4.67 -9.27
CA PRO A 72 16.62 4.25 -9.38
C PRO A 72 16.33 3.00 -8.54
N LEU A 73 15.21 3.02 -7.83
CA LEU A 73 14.80 1.90 -7.00
C LEU A 73 14.20 0.80 -7.86
N GLU A 74 14.63 -0.44 -7.61
CA GLU A 74 13.98 -1.62 -8.16
C GLU A 74 13.26 -2.39 -7.05
N GLN A 75 11.93 -2.47 -7.14
CA GLN A 75 11.16 -3.31 -6.23
C GLN A 75 11.24 -4.77 -6.66
N THR A 76 11.75 -5.60 -5.75
CA THR A 76 11.80 -7.07 -5.85
C THR A 76 11.21 -7.71 -4.59
N THR A 77 10.81 -8.97 -4.68
CA THR A 77 10.47 -9.77 -3.50
C THR A 77 11.67 -10.63 -3.17
N ARG A 78 12.28 -10.45 -1.99
CA ARG A 78 13.46 -11.21 -1.56
C ARG A 78 13.08 -12.31 -0.58
N CYS A 79 13.56 -13.54 -0.82
CA CYS A 79 13.51 -14.61 0.15
C CYS A 79 14.67 -14.46 1.14
N PRO A 80 14.43 -14.30 2.45
CA PRO A 80 15.51 -14.12 3.41
C PRO A 80 16.33 -15.38 3.67
N SER A 81 15.81 -16.57 3.30
CA SER A 81 16.48 -17.85 3.58
C SER A 81 17.50 -18.26 2.52
N CYS A 82 17.19 -18.05 1.23
CA CYS A 82 18.14 -18.30 0.13
C CYS A 82 18.82 -17.03 -0.37
N GLU A 83 18.41 -15.86 0.12
CA GLU A 83 18.93 -14.54 -0.28
C GLU A 83 18.65 -14.10 -1.72
N GLU A 84 17.77 -14.83 -2.42
CA GLU A 84 17.42 -14.56 -3.82
C GLU A 84 16.18 -13.67 -3.97
N ASN A 85 16.12 -12.96 -5.09
CA ASN A 85 14.89 -12.32 -5.57
C ASN A 85 14.00 -13.37 -6.24
N ILE A 86 12.75 -13.46 -5.83
CA ILE A 86 11.76 -14.40 -6.39
C ILE A 86 10.73 -13.69 -7.25
N TYR A 87 10.24 -14.39 -8.27
CA TYR A 87 9.18 -13.92 -9.16
C TYR A 87 7.79 -14.29 -8.62
N PRO A 88 6.73 -13.55 -9.03
CA PRO A 88 5.36 -13.86 -8.61
C PRO A 88 4.94 -15.32 -8.85
N SER A 89 5.44 -15.96 -9.92
CA SER A 89 5.18 -17.37 -10.26
C SER A 89 5.75 -18.37 -9.25
N GLU A 90 6.69 -17.95 -8.41
CA GLU A 90 7.36 -18.78 -7.40
C GLU A 90 6.73 -18.59 -6.00
N ILE A 91 5.86 -17.60 -5.86
CA ILE A 91 5.15 -17.33 -4.61
C ILE A 91 4.03 -18.38 -4.44
N ARG A 92 3.97 -18.97 -3.25
CA ARG A 92 2.91 -19.89 -2.83
C ARG A 92 2.36 -19.45 -1.48
N SER A 93 1.05 -19.53 -1.32
CA SER A 93 0.39 -19.23 -0.05
C SER A 93 0.17 -20.51 0.76
N ARG A 94 0.37 -20.43 2.07
CA ARG A 94 -0.03 -21.45 3.04
C ARG A 94 -0.83 -20.81 4.18
N PRO A 95 -1.73 -21.55 4.83
CA PRO A 95 -2.38 -21.09 6.06
C PRO A 95 -1.39 -20.53 7.08
N GLY A 96 -1.71 -19.34 7.62
CA GLY A 96 -1.00 -18.74 8.73
C GLY A 96 -1.60 -19.12 10.09
N PRO A 97 -0.91 -18.82 11.20
CA PRO A 97 -1.37 -19.13 12.56
C PRO A 97 -2.75 -18.54 12.93
N GLY A 98 -3.16 -17.46 12.27
CA GLY A 98 -4.47 -16.82 12.47
C GLY A 98 -5.59 -17.37 11.58
N GLN A 99 -5.37 -18.43 10.80
CA GLN A 99 -6.43 -19.01 9.97
C GLN A 99 -7.47 -19.71 10.86
N THR A 100 -8.58 -19.03 11.13
CA THR A 100 -9.75 -19.65 11.72
C THR A 100 -10.30 -20.67 10.72
N LYS A 101 -10.43 -21.94 11.13
CA LYS A 101 -11.11 -22.95 10.30
C LYS A 101 -12.53 -22.45 10.05
N PHE A 102 -12.87 -22.17 8.79
CA PHE A 102 -14.26 -21.90 8.41
C PHE A 102 -15.06 -23.19 8.66
N ASN A 103 -15.75 -23.27 9.79
CA ASN A 103 -16.67 -24.37 10.09
C ASN A 103 -17.93 -24.22 9.25
N ASN A 104 -17.99 -24.95 8.13
CA ASN A 104 -19.21 -25.06 7.35
C ASN A 104 -20.16 -26.08 8.01
N SER A 105 -20.85 -25.67 9.07
CA SER A 105 -22.01 -26.36 9.61
C SER A 105 -23.23 -25.47 9.44
N LYS A 106 -23.76 -25.42 8.20
CA LYS A 106 -25.18 -25.26 7.86
C LYS A 106 -25.35 -25.07 6.35
N ALA A 107 -25.63 -26.18 5.66
CA ALA A 107 -26.55 -26.29 4.52
C ALA A 107 -26.33 -27.68 3.90
N VAL A 108 -27.30 -28.54 3.61
CA VAL A 108 -28.75 -28.59 3.81
C VAL A 108 -29.05 -30.10 3.68
N ASN A 109 -29.77 -30.67 4.65
CA ASN A 109 -30.56 -31.86 4.39
C ASN A 109 -31.61 -31.46 3.36
N ASN A 110 -31.62 -32.06 2.18
CA ASN A 110 -32.89 -32.44 1.60
C ASN A 110 -32.76 -33.63 0.66
N GLN A 111 -33.78 -34.46 0.79
CA GLN A 111 -34.17 -35.65 0.02
C GLN A 111 -33.85 -35.60 -1.46
#